data_AF-A0A6M1SSE4-F1
#
_entry.id   AF-A0A6M1SSE4-F1
#
_cell.length_a   1.000
_cell.length_b   1.000
_cell.length_c   1.000
_cell.angle_alpha   90.00
_cell.angle_beta   90.00
_cell.angle_gamma   90.00
#
_symmetry.space_group_name_H-M   'P 1'
#
loop_
_entity.id
_entity.type
_entity.pdbx_description
1 polymer ?
#
loop_
_entity_poly.entity_id
_entity_poly.type
_entity_poly.pdbx_seq_one_letter_code
_entity_poly.pdbx_strand_id
1 'polypeptide(L)'
;MNKNKQNYIYVYDENHHQIIVIDGETGEKIDQKDDRVTSILKHFQEEGLTAKLRKFAVWCARQANEEIKPIQKKLIDLAESAIKGEATTKQLRELYDETEGAAIATDTVGLRQGSDKAPAFLTTRECINPNPYDAALQAARFHRLWAELKHKGSGDEKFLKEIKVNTAGDVVRDTEQKQVDYLLDLMNTDD
;
A
#
# COMPACT_ATOMS: atom_id res chain seq x y z
N MET A 1 19.01 -26.70 8.96
CA MET A 1 17.81 -25.83 9.11
C MET A 1 17.59 -25.11 7.79
N ASN A 2 16.68 -25.61 6.95
CA ASN A 2 16.28 -24.92 5.73
C ASN A 2 15.40 -23.73 6.14
N LYS A 3 15.85 -22.51 5.83
CA LYS A 3 14.98 -21.34 5.85
C LYS A 3 13.96 -21.55 4.73
N ASN A 4 12.72 -21.93 5.07
CA ASN A 4 11.58 -21.85 4.15
C ASN A 4 11.48 -20.40 3.69
N LYS A 5 11.99 -20.11 2.50
CA LYS A 5 11.72 -18.85 1.81
C LYS A 5 10.26 -18.93 1.40
N GLN A 6 9.37 -18.38 2.21
CA GLN A 6 7.96 -18.26 1.82
C GLN A 6 7.90 -17.43 0.55
N ASN A 7 7.46 -18.06 -0.54
CA ASN A 7 7.39 -17.45 -1.84
C ASN A 7 6.01 -16.80 -1.96
N TYR A 8 5.88 -15.53 -1.59
CA TYR A 8 4.60 -14.83 -1.69
C TYR A 8 4.43 -14.20 -3.08
N ILE A 9 3.22 -14.20 -3.61
CA ILE A 9 2.88 -13.54 -4.87
C ILE A 9 1.81 -12.50 -4.54
N TYR A 10 2.11 -11.22 -4.74
CA TYR A 10 1.07 -10.20 -4.65
C TYR A 10 0.34 -10.11 -5.99
N VAL A 11 -0.97 -10.30 -5.96
CA VAL A 11 -1.86 -10.24 -7.12
C VAL A 11 -2.84 -9.11 -6.91
N TYR A 12 -3.05 -8.31 -7.94
CA TYR A 12 -4.09 -7.28 -7.92
C TYR A 12 -5.46 -7.91 -8.19
N ASP A 13 -6.37 -7.79 -7.24
CA ASP A 13 -7.77 -8.22 -7.34
C ASP A 13 -8.60 -7.08 -7.90
N GLU A 14 -8.87 -7.15 -9.21
CA GLU A 14 -9.63 -6.13 -9.96
C GLU A 14 -11.07 -5.96 -9.46
N ASN A 15 -11.68 -7.01 -8.88
CA ASN A 15 -13.08 -6.94 -8.44
C ASN A 15 -13.23 -6.18 -7.12
N HIS A 16 -12.19 -6.20 -6.29
CA HIS A 16 -12.20 -5.59 -4.95
C HIS A 16 -11.23 -4.41 -4.84
N HIS A 17 -10.60 -4.02 -5.94
CA HIS A 17 -9.66 -2.91 -6.03
C HIS A 17 -8.54 -2.96 -4.98
N GLN A 18 -8.00 -4.16 -4.74
CA GLN A 18 -7.02 -4.39 -3.68
C GLN A 18 -5.93 -5.33 -4.12
N ILE A 19 -4.76 -5.22 -3.49
CA ILE A 19 -3.72 -6.23 -3.65
C ILE A 19 -4.01 -7.38 -2.68
N ILE A 20 -4.13 -8.60 -3.19
CA ILE A 20 -4.20 -9.85 -2.42
C ILE A 20 -2.85 -10.58 -2.45
N VAL A 21 -2.59 -11.41 -1.45
CA VAL A 21 -1.37 -12.23 -1.38
C VAL A 21 -1.73 -13.69 -1.64
N ILE A 22 -0.97 -14.34 -2.51
CA ILE A 22 -1.11 -15.75 -2.86
C ILE A 22 0.18 -16.48 -2.45
N ASP A 23 0.04 -17.69 -1.94
CA ASP A 23 1.18 -18.56 -1.68
C ASP A 23 1.70 -19.07 -3.03
N GLY A 24 2.95 -18.79 -3.34
CA GLY A 24 3.58 -19.17 -4.60
C GLY A 24 3.91 -20.66 -4.72
N GLU A 25 3.86 -21.41 -3.61
CA GLU A 25 3.99 -22.87 -3.61
C GLU A 25 2.62 -23.55 -3.75
N THR A 26 1.58 -23.06 -3.06
CA THR A 26 0.26 -23.72 -3.06
C THR A 26 -0.74 -23.12 -4.05
N GLY A 27 -0.52 -21.90 -4.52
CA GLY A 27 -1.46 -21.15 -5.36
C GLY A 27 -2.72 -20.69 -4.60
N GLU A 28 -2.79 -20.90 -3.30
CA GLU A 28 -3.94 -20.50 -2.48
C GLU A 28 -3.83 -19.02 -2.09
N LYS A 29 -4.97 -18.32 -2.08
CA LYS A 29 -5.05 -17.00 -1.46
C LYS A 29 -4.66 -17.17 -0.01
N ILE A 30 -3.60 -16.49 0.41
CA ILE A 30 -3.21 -16.49 1.80
C ILE A 30 -4.19 -15.59 2.53
N ASP A 31 -5.15 -16.22 3.20
CA ASP A 31 -5.79 -15.61 4.36
C ASP A 31 -4.72 -15.52 5.45
N GLN A 32 -4.01 -14.39 5.47
CA GLN A 32 -3.40 -13.86 6.68
C GLN A 32 -2.31 -14.73 7.36
N LYS A 33 -1.42 -15.40 6.62
CA LYS A 33 -0.05 -15.57 7.15
C LYS A 33 0.65 -14.23 6.97
N ASP A 34 0.50 -13.42 8.01
CA ASP A 34 0.94 -12.03 8.05
C ASP A 34 2.43 -11.93 7.74
N ASP A 35 2.76 -11.24 6.65
CA ASP A 35 4.11 -10.70 6.53
C ASP A 35 4.41 -9.80 7.76
N ARG A 36 5.70 -9.48 7.94
CA ARG A 36 6.13 -8.75 9.16
C ARG A 36 5.39 -7.43 9.32
N VAL A 37 5.10 -6.74 8.22
CA VAL A 37 4.36 -5.48 8.21
C VAL A 37 2.93 -5.70 8.67
N THR A 38 2.22 -6.66 8.09
CA THR A 38 0.82 -6.97 8.41
C THR A 38 0.67 -7.35 9.88
N SER A 39 1.63 -8.09 10.44
CA SER A 39 1.66 -8.44 11.86
C SER A 39 1.71 -7.20 12.75
N ILE A 40 2.58 -6.24 12.43
CA ILE A 40 2.71 -4.99 13.21
C ILE A 40 1.47 -4.10 13.04
N LEU A 41 0.91 -4.03 11.83
CA LEU A 41 -0.32 -3.26 11.59
C LEU A 41 -1.51 -3.83 12.36
N LYS A 42 -1.64 -5.16 12.46
CA LYS A 42 -2.65 -5.81 13.29
C LYS A 42 -2.48 -5.46 14.76
N HIS A 43 -1.24 -5.49 15.26
CA HIS A 43 -0.95 -5.06 16.62
C HIS A 43 -1.39 -3.60 16.86
N PHE A 44 -1.08 -2.68 15.96
CA PHE A 44 -1.57 -1.28 16.08
C PHE A 44 -3.09 -1.19 16.06
N GLN A 45 -3.77 -2.01 15.26
CA GLN A 45 -5.24 -2.05 15.21
C GLN A 45 -5.83 -2.61 16.52
N GLU A 46 -5.26 -3.67 17.07
CA GLU A 46 -5.68 -4.28 18.34
C GLU A 46 -5.50 -3.34 19.53
N GLU A 47 -4.40 -2.57 19.55
CA GLU A 47 -4.11 -1.54 20.55
C GLU A 47 -4.87 -0.21 20.30
N GLY A 48 -5.68 -0.12 19.23
CA GLY A 48 -6.45 1.07 18.90
C GLY A 48 -5.63 2.28 18.44
N LEU A 49 -4.38 2.07 18.00
CA LEU A 49 -3.40 3.09 17.60
C LEU A 49 -3.67 3.66 16.20
N THR A 50 -4.87 4.23 16.04
CA THR A 50 -5.39 4.76 14.77
C THR A 50 -4.47 5.82 14.14
N ALA A 51 -3.91 6.72 14.95
CA ALA A 51 -3.00 7.76 14.47
C ALA A 51 -1.73 7.15 13.86
N LYS A 52 -1.16 6.10 14.48
CA LYS A 52 0.03 5.42 13.98
C LYS A 52 -0.22 4.68 12.66
N LEU A 53 -1.39 4.03 12.52
CA LEU A 53 -1.82 3.42 11.25
C LEU A 53 -1.87 4.47 10.12
N ARG A 54 -2.48 5.63 10.38
CA ARG A 54 -2.55 6.72 9.39
C ARG A 54 -1.19 7.34 9.10
N LYS A 55 -0.34 7.55 10.11
CA LYS A 55 1.05 8.02 9.94
C LYS A 55 1.83 7.09 9.00
N PHE A 56 1.68 5.78 9.17
CA PHE A 56 2.30 4.79 8.31
C PHE A 56 1.78 4.84 6.86
N ALA A 57 0.47 4.98 6.65
CA ALA A 57 -0.10 5.14 5.31
C ALA A 57 0.48 6.38 4.60
N VAL A 58 0.50 7.53 5.29
CA VAL A 58 1.07 8.78 4.78
C VAL A 58 2.57 8.64 4.48
N TRP A 59 3.32 7.94 5.33
CA TRP A 59 4.73 7.66 5.07
C TRP A 59 4.91 6.85 3.79
N CYS A 60 4.12 5.78 3.59
CA CYS A 60 4.16 5.00 2.35
C CYS A 60 3.88 5.86 1.11
N ALA A 61 2.87 6.74 1.18
CA ALA A 61 2.57 7.66 0.08
C ALA A 61 3.72 8.63 -0.21
N ARG A 62 4.37 9.16 0.83
CA ARG A 62 5.55 10.03 0.67
C ARG A 62 6.75 9.29 0.05
N GLN A 63 6.91 7.99 0.33
CA GLN A 63 7.97 7.19 -0.31
C GLN A 63 7.68 6.93 -1.79
N ALA A 64 6.41 6.65 -2.13
CA ALA A 64 6.00 6.28 -3.49
C ALA A 64 5.91 7.48 -4.46
N ASN A 65 6.03 8.72 -3.97
CA ASN A 65 5.86 9.92 -4.78
C ASN A 65 7.11 10.80 -4.74
N GLU A 66 7.88 10.79 -5.84
CA GLU A 66 8.98 11.75 -6.04
C GLU A 66 8.47 13.17 -6.25
N GLU A 67 7.32 13.33 -6.91
CA GLU A 67 6.65 14.59 -7.14
C GLU A 67 5.16 14.46 -6.79
N ILE A 68 4.73 15.20 -5.77
CA ILE A 68 3.34 15.18 -5.30
C ILE A 68 2.50 16.13 -6.16
N LYS A 69 1.57 15.58 -6.96
CA LYS A 69 0.63 16.36 -7.76
C LYS A 69 -0.45 17.03 -6.88
N PRO A 70 -1.16 18.07 -7.37
CA PRO A 70 -2.17 18.79 -6.59
C PRO A 70 -3.25 17.89 -5.95
N ILE A 71 -3.76 16.90 -6.67
CA ILE A 71 -4.75 15.96 -6.13
C ILE A 71 -4.15 15.05 -5.05
N GLN A 72 -2.92 14.58 -5.24
CA GLN A 72 -2.21 13.76 -4.24
C GLN A 72 -1.90 14.57 -2.98
N LYS A 73 -1.55 15.85 -3.14
CA LYS A 73 -1.38 16.76 -2.02
C LYS A 73 -2.67 16.92 -1.23
N LYS A 74 -3.82 17.15 -1.90
CA LYS A 74 -5.13 17.23 -1.24
C LYS A 74 -5.44 15.97 -0.40
N LEU A 75 -5.12 14.79 -0.93
CA LEU A 75 -5.32 13.51 -0.24
C LEU A 75 -4.41 13.38 0.98
N ILE A 76 -3.11 13.70 0.85
CA ILE A 76 -2.13 13.64 1.95
C ILE A 76 -2.49 14.66 3.04
N ASP A 77 -2.79 15.91 2.66
CA ASP A 77 -3.14 16.97 3.60
C ASP A 77 -4.38 16.57 4.44
N LEU A 78 -5.40 15.97 3.81
CA LEU A 78 -6.59 15.48 4.52
C LEU A 78 -6.25 14.33 5.49
N ALA A 79 -5.40 13.39 5.06
CA ALA A 79 -4.94 12.30 5.92
C ALA A 79 -4.12 12.83 7.12
N GLU A 80 -3.28 13.84 6.92
CA GLU A 80 -2.52 14.51 7.98
C GLU A 80 -3.42 15.27 8.96
N SER A 81 -4.45 15.96 8.47
CA SER A 81 -5.48 16.53 9.34
C SER A 81 -6.24 15.46 10.13
N ALA A 82 -6.50 14.28 9.55
CA ALA A 82 -7.11 13.17 10.29
C ALA A 82 -6.20 12.61 11.38
N ILE A 83 -4.88 12.58 11.18
CA ILE A 83 -3.89 12.19 12.22
C ILE A 83 -3.96 13.15 13.41
N LYS A 84 -4.17 14.46 13.15
CA LYS A 84 -4.30 15.50 14.19
C LYS A 84 -5.69 15.58 14.82
N GLY A 85 -6.65 14.79 14.36
CA GLY A 85 -8.05 14.85 14.81
C GLY A 85 -8.84 16.04 14.27
N GLU A 86 -8.34 16.75 13.26
CA GLU A 86 -8.99 17.92 12.64
C GLU A 86 -9.99 17.51 11.55
N ALA A 87 -9.72 16.39 10.86
CA ALA A 87 -10.61 15.86 9.83
C ALA A 87 -11.42 14.66 10.33
N THR A 88 -12.68 14.60 9.92
CA THR A 88 -13.63 13.56 10.30
C THR A 88 -13.59 12.36 9.35
N THR A 89 -14.02 11.19 9.82
CA THR A 89 -14.24 10.00 8.98
C THR A 89 -15.18 10.26 7.80
N LYS A 90 -16.16 11.18 7.98
CA LYS A 90 -17.07 11.58 6.90
C LYS A 90 -16.32 12.30 5.77
N GLN A 91 -15.47 13.27 6.10
CA GLN A 91 -14.67 13.99 5.11
C GLN A 91 -13.70 13.06 4.37
N LEU A 92 -13.10 12.10 5.09
CA LEU A 92 -12.26 11.06 4.48
C LEU A 92 -13.07 10.22 3.46
N ARG A 93 -14.26 9.75 3.86
CA ARG A 93 -15.15 8.98 2.98
C ARG A 93 -15.59 9.76 1.75
N GLU A 94 -16.03 11.01 1.92
CA GLU A 94 -16.46 11.86 0.82
C GLU A 94 -15.37 11.99 -0.24
N LEU A 95 -14.13 12.32 0.15
CA LEU A 95 -13.02 12.42 -0.81
C LEU A 95 -12.59 11.05 -1.38
N TYR A 96 -12.74 9.97 -0.62
CA TYR A 96 -12.43 8.62 -1.07
C TYR A 96 -13.40 8.18 -2.18
N ASP A 97 -14.68 8.47 -2.01
CA ASP A 97 -15.75 8.20 -2.97
C ASP A 97 -15.62 9.12 -4.20
N GLU A 98 -15.34 10.42 -4.01
CA GLU A 98 -15.08 11.38 -5.11
C GLU A 98 -13.92 10.94 -6.03
N THR A 99 -12.95 10.21 -5.49
CA THR A 99 -11.76 9.75 -6.22
C THR A 99 -11.88 8.32 -6.75
N GLU A 100 -13.02 7.65 -6.55
CA GLU A 100 -13.24 6.26 -7.00
C GLU A 100 -13.04 6.11 -8.51
N GLY A 101 -13.64 6.98 -9.33
CA GLY A 101 -13.49 6.92 -10.78
C GLY A 101 -12.02 7.08 -11.24
N ALA A 102 -11.24 7.92 -10.56
CA ALA A 102 -9.82 8.07 -10.83
C ALA A 102 -9.01 6.85 -10.37
N ALA A 103 -9.39 6.21 -9.26
CA ALA A 103 -8.81 4.96 -8.80
C ALA A 103 -9.03 3.84 -9.81
N ILE A 104 -10.29 3.62 -10.23
CA ILE A 104 -10.65 2.61 -11.23
C ILE A 104 -9.86 2.82 -12.54
N ALA A 105 -9.75 4.05 -13.04
CA ALA A 105 -8.97 4.34 -14.24
C ALA A 105 -7.47 4.06 -14.04
N THR A 106 -6.94 4.43 -12.87
CA THR A 106 -5.53 4.18 -12.50
C THR A 106 -5.24 2.68 -12.41
N ASP A 107 -6.17 1.92 -11.84
CA ASP A 107 -6.09 0.47 -11.71
C ASP A 107 -6.16 -0.22 -13.07
N THR A 108 -7.22 0.05 -13.82
CA THR A 108 -7.55 -0.70 -15.05
C THR A 108 -6.67 -0.33 -16.22
N VAL A 109 -6.17 0.91 -16.29
CA VAL A 109 -5.32 1.39 -17.39
C VAL A 109 -3.88 1.55 -16.92
N GLY A 110 -3.66 2.26 -15.82
CA GLY A 110 -2.32 2.61 -15.36
C GLY A 110 -1.48 1.40 -14.94
N LEU A 111 -2.04 0.50 -14.12
CA LEU A 111 -1.33 -0.72 -13.71
C LEU A 111 -1.10 -1.67 -14.88
N ARG A 112 -2.08 -1.82 -15.78
CA ARG A 112 -1.95 -2.66 -16.98
C ARG A 112 -0.91 -2.14 -17.97
N GLN A 113 -0.62 -0.85 -17.97
CA GLN A 113 0.46 -0.24 -18.75
C GLN A 113 1.82 -0.31 -18.03
N GLY A 114 1.90 -0.90 -16.84
CA GLY A 114 3.13 -0.95 -16.05
C GLY A 114 3.61 0.42 -15.57
N SER A 115 2.70 1.41 -15.47
CA SER A 115 3.07 2.75 -15.02
C SER A 115 3.29 2.75 -13.51
N ASP A 116 4.50 3.09 -13.07
CA ASP A 116 4.85 3.35 -11.67
C ASP A 116 4.01 4.49 -11.05
N LYS A 117 3.53 5.45 -11.85
CA LYS A 117 2.64 6.52 -11.39
C LYS A 117 1.31 5.99 -10.87
N ALA A 118 0.87 4.82 -11.32
CA ALA A 118 -0.39 4.22 -10.91
C ALA A 118 -0.37 3.76 -9.44
N PRO A 119 0.53 2.87 -8.99
CA PRO A 119 0.62 2.52 -7.58
C PRO A 119 1.02 3.71 -6.70
N ALA A 120 1.74 4.71 -7.22
CA ALA A 120 2.01 5.94 -6.47
C ALA A 120 0.73 6.74 -6.15
N PHE A 121 -0.19 6.87 -7.11
CA PHE A 121 -1.50 7.48 -6.88
C PHE A 121 -2.36 6.64 -5.92
N LEU A 122 -2.41 5.32 -6.12
CA LEU A 122 -3.22 4.42 -5.28
C LEU A 122 -2.73 4.41 -3.84
N THR A 123 -1.42 4.35 -3.61
CA THR A 123 -0.82 4.50 -2.26
C THR A 123 -1.30 5.78 -1.59
N THR A 124 -1.31 6.90 -2.31
CA THR A 124 -1.78 8.19 -1.79
C THR A 124 -3.27 8.20 -1.50
N ARG A 125 -4.10 7.60 -2.37
CA ARG A 125 -5.54 7.51 -2.16
C ARG A 125 -5.87 6.69 -0.91
N GLU A 126 -5.17 5.60 -0.65
CA GLU A 126 -5.42 4.78 0.54
C GLU A 126 -5.17 5.52 1.85
N CYS A 127 -4.38 6.60 1.86
CA CYS A 127 -4.18 7.42 3.06
C CYS A 127 -5.50 7.99 3.63
N ILE A 128 -6.49 8.20 2.76
CA ILE A 128 -7.82 8.70 3.15
C ILE A 128 -8.88 7.59 3.24
N ASN A 129 -8.48 6.33 3.23
CA ASN A 129 -9.42 5.23 3.48
C ASN A 129 -10.09 5.45 4.87
N PRO A 130 -11.44 5.37 4.96
CA PRO A 130 -12.15 5.57 6.21
C PRO A 130 -11.71 4.62 7.32
N ASN A 131 -11.29 3.39 6.96
CA ASN A 131 -10.71 2.43 7.88
C ASN A 131 -9.18 2.64 7.99
N PRO A 132 -8.64 3.01 9.16
CA PRO A 132 -7.20 3.21 9.36
C PRO A 132 -6.35 1.98 9.08
N TYR A 133 -6.83 0.78 9.41
CA TYR A 133 -6.10 -0.45 9.17
C TYR A 133 -6.00 -0.75 7.68
N ASP A 134 -7.11 -0.64 6.96
CA ASP A 134 -7.12 -0.84 5.50
C ASP A 134 -6.27 0.22 4.79
N ALA A 135 -6.31 1.47 5.27
CA ALA A 135 -5.43 2.56 4.80
C ALA A 135 -3.95 2.15 4.86
N ALA A 136 -3.51 1.70 6.03
CA ALA A 136 -2.13 1.28 6.27
C ALA A 136 -1.73 0.05 5.43
N LEU A 137 -2.61 -0.95 5.40
CA LEU A 137 -2.36 -2.21 4.72
C LEU A 137 -2.25 -2.05 3.21
N GLN A 138 -3.20 -1.35 2.59
CA GLN A 138 -3.21 -1.17 1.14
C GLN A 138 -2.12 -0.18 0.70
N ALA A 139 -1.86 0.88 1.48
CA ALA A 139 -0.73 1.77 1.21
C ALA A 139 0.62 1.03 1.21
N ALA A 140 0.85 0.09 2.14
CA ALA A 140 2.06 -0.72 2.13
C ALA A 140 2.19 -1.59 0.87
N ARG A 141 1.09 -2.21 0.43
CA ARG A 141 1.08 -3.08 -0.74
C ARG A 141 1.31 -2.31 -2.03
N PHE A 142 0.63 -1.17 -2.20
CA PHE A 142 0.85 -0.31 -3.37
C PHE A 142 2.25 0.33 -3.36
N HIS A 143 2.82 0.66 -2.19
CA HIS A 143 4.20 1.12 -2.09
C HIS A 143 5.19 0.04 -2.57
N ARG A 144 5.01 -1.24 -2.20
CA ARG A 144 5.85 -2.34 -2.71
C ARG A 144 5.70 -2.52 -4.22
N LEU A 145 4.46 -2.44 -4.73
CA LEU A 145 4.20 -2.52 -6.17
C LEU A 145 4.87 -1.36 -6.93
N TRP A 146 4.79 -0.15 -6.39
CA TRP A 146 5.51 1.01 -6.93
C TRP A 146 7.01 0.77 -7.01
N ALA A 147 7.62 0.27 -5.93
CA ALA A 147 9.06 0.02 -5.89
C ALA A 147 9.47 -1.00 -6.96
N GLU A 148 8.67 -2.04 -7.16
CA GLU A 148 8.89 -3.03 -8.22
C GLU A 148 8.78 -2.42 -9.63
N LEU A 149 7.70 -1.70 -9.92
CA LEU A 149 7.48 -1.08 -11.24
C LEU A 149 8.56 -0.03 -11.56
N LYS A 150 8.92 0.80 -10.58
CA LYS A 150 9.97 1.79 -10.72
C LYS A 150 11.35 1.16 -10.97
N HIS A 151 11.64 0.02 -10.34
CA HIS A 151 12.90 -0.69 -10.55
C HIS A 151 12.99 -1.39 -11.90
N LYS A 152 11.89 -1.99 -12.39
CA LYS A 152 11.86 -2.65 -13.70
C LYS A 152 11.96 -1.68 -14.88
N GLY A 153 11.69 -0.39 -14.66
CA GLY A 153 11.59 0.62 -15.71
C GLY A 153 10.26 0.51 -16.45
N SER A 154 9.70 1.66 -16.86
CA SER A 154 8.46 1.72 -17.62
C SER A 154 8.73 1.34 -19.09
N GLY A 155 8.67 0.05 -19.44
CA GLY A 155 8.84 -0.37 -20.84
C GLY A 155 8.75 -1.88 -21.12
N ASP A 156 7.83 -2.22 -22.03
CA ASP A 156 7.89 -3.27 -23.07
C ASP A 156 7.89 -4.77 -22.76
N GLU A 157 7.69 -5.23 -21.53
CA GLU A 157 7.14 -6.57 -21.33
C GLU A 157 5.64 -6.44 -21.11
N LYS A 158 4.82 -7.15 -21.90
CA LYS A 158 3.36 -7.20 -21.75
C LYS A 158 3.01 -7.39 -20.27
N PHE A 159 2.70 -6.27 -19.62
CA PHE A 159 2.40 -6.19 -18.20
C PHE A 159 0.99 -6.77 -18.02
N LEU A 160 0.95 -8.11 -18.01
CA LEU A 160 0.14 -8.93 -17.13
C LEU A 160 -1.22 -9.36 -17.70
N LYS A 161 -1.30 -10.66 -18.06
CA LYS A 161 -2.49 -11.46 -17.76
C LYS A 161 -2.60 -11.82 -16.27
N GLU A 162 -1.51 -11.68 -15.50
CA GLU A 162 -1.46 -11.92 -14.06
C GLU A 162 -0.38 -11.02 -13.46
N ILE A 163 -0.71 -10.04 -12.61
CA ILE A 163 0.28 -9.30 -11.84
C ILE A 163 0.93 -10.28 -10.88
N LYS A 164 2.06 -10.89 -11.25
CA LYS A 164 2.90 -11.66 -10.33
C LYS A 164 3.98 -10.72 -9.80
N VAL A 165 3.68 -10.04 -8.69
CA VAL A 165 4.73 -9.42 -7.88
C VAL A 165 5.52 -10.57 -7.27
N ASN A 166 6.68 -10.85 -7.84
CA ASN A 166 7.53 -11.91 -7.35
C ASN A 166 8.26 -11.36 -6.11
N THR A 167 7.84 -11.74 -4.91
CA THR A 167 8.50 -11.30 -3.65
C THR A 167 9.95 -11.68 -3.53
N ALA A 168 10.43 -12.51 -4.45
CA ALA A 168 11.83 -12.86 -4.58
C ALA A 168 12.73 -11.70 -5.08
N GLY A 169 12.21 -10.58 -5.58
CA GLY A 169 13.04 -9.43 -5.98
C GLY A 169 13.67 -8.70 -4.79
N ASP A 170 14.99 -8.45 -4.83
CA ASP A 170 15.70 -7.76 -3.73
C ASP A 170 15.06 -6.41 -3.38
N VAL A 171 14.54 -5.66 -4.37
CA VAL A 171 13.88 -4.35 -4.16
C VAL A 171 12.59 -4.42 -3.33
N VAL A 172 11.78 -5.46 -3.50
CA VAL A 172 10.54 -5.62 -2.72
C VAL A 172 10.89 -5.94 -1.27
N ARG A 173 11.91 -6.79 -1.05
CA ARG A 173 12.42 -7.12 0.29
C ARG A 173 13.02 -5.90 0.99
N ASP A 174 13.79 -5.09 0.28
CA ASP A 174 14.34 -3.84 0.82
C ASP A 174 13.23 -2.83 1.18
N THR A 175 12.18 -2.75 0.35
CA THR A 175 11.01 -1.90 0.62
C THR A 175 10.24 -2.39 1.84
N GLU A 176 10.02 -3.70 1.98
CA GLU A 176 9.40 -4.29 3.17
C GLU A 176 10.23 -4.02 4.42
N GLN A 177 11.55 -4.15 4.36
CA GLN A 177 12.41 -3.89 5.50
C GLN A 177 12.32 -2.42 5.95
N LYS A 178 12.32 -1.46 5.02
CA LYS A 178 12.10 -0.02 5.34
C LYS A 178 10.73 0.22 5.98
N GLN A 179 9.69 -0.47 5.52
CA GLN A 179 8.35 -0.39 6.13
C GLN A 179 8.37 -0.91 7.57
N VAL A 180 9.03 -2.05 7.81
CA VAL A 180 9.19 -2.60 9.15
C VAL A 180 9.97 -1.65 10.05
N ASP A 181 11.10 -1.12 9.59
CA ASP A 181 11.94 -0.19 10.37
C ASP A 181 11.11 1.04 10.81
N TYR A 182 10.39 1.66 9.88
CA TYR A 182 9.55 2.82 10.20
C TYR A 182 8.38 2.47 11.14
N LEU A 183 7.78 1.28 11.01
CA LEU A 183 6.74 0.83 11.93
C LEU A 183 7.28 0.59 13.35
N LEU A 184 8.48 0.04 13.48
CA LEU A 184 9.15 -0.13 14.77
C LEU A 184 9.50 1.23 15.39
N ASP A 185 9.92 2.21 14.59
CA ASP A 185 10.13 3.59 15.05
C ASP A 185 8.82 4.21 15.55
N LEU A 186 7.71 4.05 14.82
CA LEU A 186 6.38 4.49 15.26
C LEU A 186 5.92 3.80 16.55
N MET A 187 6.26 2.53 16.73
CA MET A 187 5.92 1.79 17.94
C MET A 187 6.64 2.38 19.17
N ASN A 188 7.88 2.85 18.99
CA ASN A 188 8.72 3.41 20.05
C ASN A 188 8.58 4.92 20.26
N THR A 189 7.73 5.60 19.48
CA THR A 189 7.41 7.02 19.68
C THR A 189 6.06 7.17 20.37
N ASP A 190 6.02 8.01 21.40
CA ASP A 190 4.77 8.48 21.99
C ASP A 190 4.15 9.56 21.07
N ASP A 191 2.81 9.55 20.96
CA ASP A 191 2.05 10.49 20.12
C ASP A 191 2.04 11.93 20.67
#